data_AF-A0A7C7TL39-F1
#
_entry.id   AF-A0A7C7TL39-F1
#
_cell.length_a   1.000
_cell.length_b   1.000
_cell.length_c   1.000
_cell.angle_alpha   90.00
_cell.angle_beta   90.00
_cell.angle_gamma   90.00
#
_symmetry.space_group_name_H-M   'P 1'
#
loop_
_entity.id
_entity.type
_entity.pdbx_description
1 polymer ?
#
loop_
_entity_poly.entity_id
_entity_poly.type
_entity_poly.pdbx_seq_one_letter_code
_entity_poly.pdbx_strand_id
1 'polypeptide(L)'
;MPFSTRFPTPWRNSSTSFVDSKVFTQVSFELPNAGAENCVFCSIISGDSEASWEAKPGAGSVVCFHNRLNWVRVMLLVVPTQHMTQQEFWASSALREAAEMAVDMGDEHCGHEGYRVIANFGLQAHQSVEHAHLHVISGPSRMIENGVGQSRLNLSSDLIVDEFEVDETPFAARISPAGPLSQRDMWKSDRIMEAASSAREVARRYSPNGFRLMSSFDPSAEGSKPGSNASGLFLLGGGQLGLYGSAY
;
A
#
# COMPACT_ATOMS: atom_id res chain seq x y z
N MET A 1 39.07 29.33 -68.91
CA MET A 1 40.55 29.37 -68.83
C MET A 1 40.93 29.58 -67.36
N PRO A 2 42.00 28.95 -66.89
CA PRO A 2 42.12 28.25 -65.60
C PRO A 2 42.60 29.15 -64.46
N PHE A 3 42.69 28.64 -63.22
CA PHE A 3 43.71 28.89 -62.17
C PHE A 3 43.13 28.32 -60.84
N SER A 4 43.62 27.20 -60.31
CA SER A 4 44.83 27.04 -59.46
C SER A 4 44.72 27.67 -58.07
N THR A 5 44.45 26.78 -57.10
CA THR A 5 45.04 26.63 -55.74
C THR A 5 45.67 27.82 -55.01
N ARG A 6 45.26 27.99 -53.72
CA ARG A 6 46.15 28.25 -52.57
C ARG A 6 45.43 27.94 -51.23
N PHE A 7 46.04 27.08 -50.40
CA PHE A 7 45.84 26.94 -48.94
C PHE A 7 46.50 28.14 -48.19
N PRO A 8 46.50 28.33 -46.84
CA PRO A 8 46.00 27.54 -45.68
C PRO A 8 45.14 28.43 -44.70
N THR A 9 44.55 28.02 -43.58
CA THR A 9 45.07 27.57 -42.26
C THR A 9 43.88 27.13 -41.37
N PRO A 10 44.09 26.30 -40.32
CA PRO A 10 43.02 25.93 -39.40
C PRO A 10 42.91 26.96 -38.27
N TRP A 11 41.71 27.16 -37.71
CA TRP A 11 41.39 27.16 -36.26
C TRP A 11 39.97 27.68 -35.99
N ARG A 12 39.22 26.86 -35.23
CA ARG A 12 37.98 27.13 -34.45
C ARG A 12 36.67 27.50 -35.20
N ASN A 13 35.65 26.68 -34.95
CA ASN A 13 34.27 27.04 -34.60
C ASN A 13 33.58 25.74 -34.12
N SER A 14 33.24 25.56 -32.84
CA SER A 14 32.02 26.01 -32.16
C SER A 14 30.71 25.52 -32.80
N SER A 15 30.06 24.62 -32.05
CA SER A 15 28.60 24.40 -31.90
C SER A 15 27.75 24.17 -33.15
N THR A 16 27.20 22.96 -33.27
CA THR A 16 25.76 22.68 -33.15
C THR A 16 25.50 21.20 -33.45
N SER A 17 25.22 20.39 -32.43
CA SER A 17 24.51 19.13 -32.62
C SER A 17 23.10 19.34 -32.11
N PHE A 18 22.16 19.46 -33.04
CA PHE A 18 20.74 19.32 -32.76
C PHE A 18 20.52 17.95 -32.11
N VAL A 19 20.06 17.94 -30.85
CA VAL A 19 19.57 16.73 -30.20
C VAL A 19 18.06 16.84 -30.21
N ASP A 20 17.45 15.99 -31.02
CA ASP A 20 16.02 15.87 -31.22
C ASP A 20 15.37 15.45 -29.89
N SER A 21 14.64 16.36 -29.25
CA SER A 21 14.00 16.09 -27.95
C SER A 21 12.74 15.26 -28.18
N LYS A 22 12.89 13.94 -28.27
CA LYS A 22 11.78 13.02 -28.03
C LYS A 22 11.29 13.26 -26.61
N VAL A 23 10.10 13.83 -26.49
CA VAL A 23 9.34 13.92 -25.25
C VAL A 23 9.13 12.49 -24.76
N PHE A 24 9.94 12.06 -23.80
CA PHE A 24 9.59 10.95 -22.94
C PHE A 24 8.42 11.45 -22.10
N THR A 25 7.20 11.07 -22.46
CA THR A 25 6.07 11.18 -21.56
C THR A 25 6.42 10.36 -20.33
N GLN A 26 6.67 11.06 -19.22
CA GLN A 26 6.83 10.46 -17.92
C GLN A 26 5.55 9.65 -17.66
N VAL A 27 5.65 8.32 -17.70
CA VAL A 27 4.52 7.44 -17.37
C VAL A 27 4.19 7.73 -15.91
N SER A 28 3.09 8.43 -15.66
CA SER A 28 2.60 8.61 -14.30
C SER A 28 2.01 7.27 -13.84
N PHE A 29 2.51 6.77 -12.72
CA PHE A 29 1.99 5.57 -12.06
C PHE A 29 0.93 5.91 -11.00
N GLU A 30 0.60 7.19 -10.86
CA GLU A 30 -0.50 7.69 -10.05
C GLU A 30 -1.83 7.39 -10.74
N LEU A 31 -2.84 7.05 -9.94
CA LEU A 31 -4.19 6.89 -10.46
C LEU A 31 -4.72 8.25 -10.93
N PRO A 32 -5.48 8.31 -12.04
CA PRO A 32 -6.14 9.55 -12.44
C PRO A 32 -7.05 10.02 -11.32
N ASN A 33 -6.89 11.27 -10.88
CA ASN A 33 -7.77 11.82 -9.87
C ASN A 33 -9.18 12.00 -10.42
N ALA A 34 -10.09 11.10 -10.06
CA ALA A 34 -11.46 11.11 -10.56
C ALA A 34 -12.28 12.25 -9.93
N GLY A 35 -11.79 12.84 -8.84
CA GLY A 35 -12.53 13.74 -7.97
C GLY A 35 -13.64 13.01 -7.22
N ALA A 36 -14.17 13.65 -6.17
CA ALA A 36 -15.26 13.06 -5.38
C ALA A 36 -16.52 12.77 -6.23
N GLU A 37 -16.79 13.57 -7.26
CA GLU A 37 -17.99 13.47 -8.12
C GLU A 37 -18.03 12.20 -8.99
N ASN A 38 -16.87 11.65 -9.36
CA ASN A 38 -16.79 10.42 -10.17
C ASN A 38 -16.27 9.23 -9.37
N CYS A 39 -16.24 9.32 -8.04
CA CYS A 39 -15.75 8.26 -7.17
C CYS A 39 -16.88 7.31 -6.76
N VAL A 40 -16.73 6.02 -7.08
CA VAL A 40 -17.70 4.97 -6.69
C VAL A 40 -17.88 4.87 -5.17
N PHE A 41 -16.81 5.06 -4.39
CA PHE A 41 -16.93 5.02 -2.92
C PHE A 41 -17.61 6.27 -2.37
N CYS A 42 -17.38 7.44 -2.94
CA CYS A 42 -18.15 8.64 -2.59
C CYS A 42 -19.65 8.44 -2.88
N SER A 43 -19.99 7.86 -4.03
CA SER A 43 -21.37 7.52 -4.39
C SER A 43 -22.01 6.52 -3.42
N ILE A 44 -21.25 5.53 -2.93
CA ILE A 44 -21.72 4.61 -1.88
C ILE A 44 -21.96 5.37 -0.56
N ILE A 45 -21.01 6.20 -0.14
CA ILE A 45 -21.08 6.97 1.11
C ILE A 45 -22.22 7.99 1.10
N SER A 46 -22.50 8.64 -0.04
CA SER A 46 -23.62 9.58 -0.20
C SER A 46 -24.98 8.88 -0.28
N GLY A 47 -25.01 7.57 -0.53
CA GLY A 47 -26.22 6.78 -0.73
C GLY A 47 -26.73 6.77 -2.17
N ASP A 48 -25.97 7.31 -3.13
CA ASP A 48 -26.29 7.26 -4.55
C ASP A 48 -26.04 5.87 -5.17
N SER A 49 -25.19 5.05 -4.54
CA SER A 49 -24.92 3.65 -4.89
C SER A 49 -25.17 2.73 -3.70
N GLU A 50 -25.73 1.54 -3.95
CA GLU A 50 -25.97 0.54 -2.91
C GLU A 50 -24.67 -0.16 -2.45
N ALA A 51 -24.63 -0.52 -1.17
CA ALA A 51 -23.60 -1.38 -0.59
C ALA A 51 -24.19 -2.24 0.54
N SER A 52 -23.57 -3.39 0.79
CA SER A 52 -23.87 -4.22 1.97
C SER A 52 -23.00 -3.73 3.13
N TRP A 53 -23.62 -3.09 4.11
CA TRP A 53 -22.93 -2.35 5.17
C TRP A 53 -22.65 -3.20 6.41
N GLU A 54 -21.45 -3.05 6.97
CA GLU A 54 -21.10 -3.46 8.34
C GLU A 54 -21.03 -2.23 9.27
N ALA A 55 -20.56 -1.10 8.75
CA ALA A 55 -20.59 0.20 9.43
C ALA A 55 -20.98 1.31 8.46
N LYS A 56 -22.12 1.97 8.72
CA LYS A 56 -22.67 3.04 7.86
C LYS A 56 -22.06 4.41 8.18
N PRO A 57 -22.15 5.39 7.25
CA PRO A 57 -21.81 6.78 7.54
C PRO A 57 -22.57 7.28 8.78
N GLY A 58 -21.86 8.00 9.66
CA GLY A 58 -22.39 8.46 10.94
C GLY A 58 -21.47 9.48 11.59
N ALA A 59 -21.25 9.37 12.90
CA ALA A 59 -20.36 10.28 13.65
C ALA A 59 -18.86 9.99 13.45
N GLY A 60 -18.51 8.79 12.98
CA GLY A 60 -17.12 8.38 12.73
C GLY A 60 -16.54 8.92 11.42
N SER A 61 -15.23 8.82 11.27
CA SER A 61 -14.50 9.25 10.06
C SER A 61 -14.32 8.14 9.01
N VAL A 62 -14.78 6.92 9.32
CA VAL A 62 -14.66 5.75 8.45
C VAL A 62 -15.96 4.95 8.38
N VAL A 63 -16.10 4.16 7.31
CA VAL A 63 -17.20 3.23 7.08
C VAL A 63 -16.68 1.87 6.69
N CYS A 64 -17.51 0.84 6.80
CA CYS A 64 -17.18 -0.52 6.40
C CYS A 64 -18.33 -1.16 5.60
N PHE A 65 -18.01 -1.73 4.45
CA PHE A 65 -18.96 -2.46 3.62
C PHE A 65 -18.29 -3.62 2.87
N HIS A 66 -19.08 -4.59 2.45
CA HIS A 66 -18.59 -5.72 1.66
C HIS A 66 -18.15 -5.26 0.28
N ASN A 67 -17.01 -5.76 -0.16
CA ASN A 67 -16.60 -5.63 -1.55
C ASN A 67 -17.61 -6.36 -2.45
N ARG A 68 -17.87 -5.80 -3.63
CA ARG A 68 -18.70 -6.44 -4.66
C ARG A 68 -18.04 -7.70 -5.23
N LEU A 69 -16.70 -7.75 -5.22
CA LEU A 69 -15.92 -8.92 -5.62
C LEU A 69 -15.90 -9.92 -4.46
N ASN A 70 -16.13 -11.20 -4.79
CA ASN A 70 -16.28 -12.29 -3.84
C ASN A 70 -15.23 -13.40 -4.05
N TRP A 71 -13.99 -13.00 -4.37
CA TRP A 71 -12.88 -13.92 -4.66
C TRP A 71 -12.44 -14.76 -3.46
N VAL A 72 -12.79 -14.31 -2.26
CA VAL A 72 -12.45 -14.89 -0.96
C VAL A 72 -13.71 -14.87 -0.08
N ARG A 73 -13.73 -15.68 0.98
CA ARG A 73 -14.91 -15.84 1.86
C ARG A 73 -15.38 -14.51 2.45
N VAL A 74 -14.45 -13.73 3.00
CA VAL A 74 -14.71 -12.37 3.52
C VAL A 74 -13.79 -11.39 2.81
N MET A 75 -14.38 -10.34 2.25
CA MET A 75 -13.66 -9.23 1.62
C MET A 75 -14.37 -7.93 1.95
N LEU A 76 -13.98 -7.29 3.05
CA LEU A 76 -14.54 -6.00 3.46
C LEU A 76 -13.65 -4.85 2.99
N LEU A 77 -14.26 -3.68 2.85
CA LEU A 77 -13.61 -2.42 2.57
C LEU A 77 -13.84 -1.47 3.74
N VAL A 78 -12.77 -1.05 4.41
CA VAL A 78 -12.80 0.05 5.38
C VAL A 78 -12.35 1.32 4.64
N VAL A 79 -13.22 2.33 4.60
CA VAL A 79 -13.08 3.50 3.72
C VAL A 79 -13.29 4.78 4.53
N PRO A 80 -12.42 5.81 4.41
CA PRO A 80 -12.66 7.10 5.05
C PRO A 80 -13.86 7.79 4.40
N THR A 81 -14.68 8.47 5.20
CA THR A 81 -15.87 9.20 4.72
C THR A 81 -15.51 10.39 3.83
N GLN A 82 -14.38 11.03 4.10
CA GLN A 82 -13.83 12.07 3.24
C GLN A 82 -13.06 11.43 2.07
N HIS A 83 -13.23 12.00 0.87
CA HIS A 83 -12.46 11.60 -0.29
C HIS A 83 -10.99 11.98 -0.07
N MET A 84 -10.12 10.98 -0.06
CA MET A 84 -8.68 11.14 0.09
C MET A 84 -7.96 10.02 -0.65
N THR A 85 -6.78 10.33 -1.19
CA THR A 85 -5.87 9.33 -1.76
C THR A 85 -5.32 8.42 -0.67
N GLN A 86 -4.77 7.25 -1.04
CA GLN A 86 -4.09 6.37 -0.08
C GLN A 86 -2.95 7.07 0.65
N GLN A 87 -2.21 7.96 -0.03
CA GLN A 87 -1.10 8.70 0.59
C GLN A 87 -1.57 9.67 1.66
N GLU A 88 -2.66 10.40 1.40
CA GLU A 88 -3.27 11.31 2.37
C GLU A 88 -3.87 10.55 3.55
N PHE A 89 -4.61 9.47 3.28
CA PHE A 89 -5.23 8.64 4.30
C PHE A 89 -4.21 8.06 5.28
N TRP A 90 -3.14 7.43 4.76
CA TRP A 90 -2.07 6.87 5.57
C TRP A 90 -1.15 7.92 6.22
N ALA A 91 -1.36 9.22 5.94
CA ALA A 91 -0.73 10.33 6.66
C ALA A 91 -1.65 10.96 7.72
N SER A 92 -2.95 10.64 7.70
CA SER A 92 -3.99 11.32 8.45
C SER A 92 -4.34 10.59 9.75
N SER A 93 -5.01 11.29 10.68
CA SER A 93 -5.54 10.66 11.88
C SER A 93 -6.67 9.66 11.61
N ALA A 94 -7.32 9.69 10.44
CA ALA A 94 -8.38 8.75 10.07
C ALA A 94 -7.86 7.30 9.99
N LEU A 95 -6.56 7.10 9.76
CA LEU A 95 -5.95 5.77 9.77
C LEU A 95 -6.12 5.06 11.12
N ARG A 96 -6.12 5.79 12.25
CA ARG A 96 -6.32 5.20 13.58
C ARG A 96 -7.69 4.53 13.71
N GLU A 97 -8.73 5.28 13.36
CA GLU A 97 -10.11 4.78 13.43
C GLU A 97 -10.33 3.63 12.42
N ALA A 98 -9.74 3.73 11.23
CA ALA A 98 -9.78 2.66 10.24
C ALA A 98 -9.05 1.40 10.71
N ALA A 99 -7.92 1.55 11.41
CA ALA A 99 -7.14 0.43 11.91
C ALA A 99 -7.89 -0.32 13.03
N GLU A 100 -8.52 0.41 13.94
CA GLU A 100 -9.41 -0.15 14.96
C GLU A 100 -10.60 -0.89 14.31
N MET A 101 -11.27 -0.25 13.35
CA MET A 101 -12.38 -0.84 12.61
C MET A 101 -11.95 -2.10 11.84
N ALA A 102 -10.78 -2.08 11.18
CA ALA A 102 -10.28 -3.24 10.46
C ALA A 102 -10.02 -4.45 11.37
N VAL A 103 -9.55 -4.22 12.60
CA VAL A 103 -9.39 -5.27 13.60
C VAL A 103 -10.74 -5.79 14.08
N ASP A 104 -11.68 -4.91 14.41
CA ASP A 104 -12.99 -5.32 14.91
C ASP A 104 -13.76 -6.15 13.86
N MET A 105 -13.71 -5.71 12.59
CA MET A 105 -14.32 -6.44 11.48
C MET A 105 -13.62 -7.77 11.19
N GLY A 106 -12.29 -7.82 11.32
CA GLY A 106 -11.53 -9.07 11.18
C GLY A 106 -11.85 -10.08 12.28
N ASP A 107 -11.92 -9.62 13.53
CA ASP A 107 -12.30 -10.44 14.69
C ASP A 107 -13.71 -11.03 14.51
N GLU A 108 -14.68 -10.21 14.09
CA GLU A 108 -16.08 -10.59 13.92
C GLU A 108 -16.28 -11.58 12.78
N HIS A 109 -15.68 -11.33 11.61
CA HIS A 109 -15.98 -12.09 10.40
C HIS A 109 -15.00 -13.24 10.12
N CYS A 110 -13.78 -13.16 10.65
CA CYS A 110 -12.67 -14.05 10.29
C CYS A 110 -11.93 -14.67 11.49
N GLY A 111 -12.38 -14.46 12.74
CA GLY A 111 -11.56 -14.77 13.91
C GLY A 111 -11.07 -16.23 14.01
N HIS A 112 -11.87 -17.21 13.57
CA HIS A 112 -11.50 -18.62 13.61
C HIS A 112 -10.50 -19.05 12.53
N GLU A 113 -10.37 -18.29 11.44
CA GLU A 113 -9.49 -18.61 10.32
C GLU A 113 -8.37 -17.60 10.14
N GLY A 114 -8.33 -16.53 10.94
CA GLY A 114 -7.40 -15.42 10.78
C GLY A 114 -7.76 -14.52 9.60
N TYR A 115 -7.04 -13.41 9.44
CA TYR A 115 -7.30 -12.46 8.36
C TYR A 115 -6.07 -11.64 7.99
N ARG A 116 -6.16 -10.89 6.89
CA ARG A 116 -5.19 -9.90 6.47
C ARG A 116 -5.85 -8.53 6.35
N VAL A 117 -5.08 -7.50 6.68
CA VAL A 117 -5.42 -6.12 6.29
C VAL A 117 -4.46 -5.66 5.20
N ILE A 118 -4.99 -5.17 4.08
CA ILE A 118 -4.21 -4.85 2.87
C ILE A 118 -4.55 -3.45 2.36
N ALA A 119 -3.53 -2.70 1.96
CA ALA A 119 -3.68 -1.44 1.23
C ALA A 119 -2.75 -1.41 0.01
N ASN A 120 -3.32 -1.15 -1.16
CA ASN A 120 -2.57 -0.99 -2.41
C ASN A 120 -2.36 0.48 -2.72
N PHE A 121 -1.15 0.85 -3.13
CA PHE A 121 -0.77 2.19 -3.54
C PHE A 121 -0.33 2.16 -5.01
N GLY A 122 -1.07 2.87 -5.86
CA GLY A 122 -0.76 3.00 -7.28
C GLY A 122 -1.07 1.75 -8.12
N LEU A 123 -0.91 1.91 -9.43
CA LEU A 123 -1.29 0.89 -10.41
C LEU A 123 -0.46 -0.40 -10.29
N GLN A 124 0.84 -0.28 -9.97
CA GLN A 124 1.73 -1.43 -9.83
C GLN A 124 1.32 -2.38 -8.69
N ALA A 125 0.61 -1.86 -7.69
CA ALA A 125 0.09 -2.66 -6.58
C ALA A 125 -1.35 -3.15 -6.79
N HIS A 126 -1.92 -2.92 -7.98
CA HIS A 126 -3.32 -3.16 -8.31
C HIS A 126 -4.32 -2.32 -7.49
N GLN A 127 -3.98 -1.06 -7.19
CA GLN A 127 -4.99 -0.11 -6.71
C GLN A 127 -5.94 0.24 -7.87
N SER A 128 -7.22 -0.11 -7.76
CA SER A 128 -8.22 0.10 -8.83
C SER A 128 -9.15 1.30 -8.57
N VAL A 129 -9.32 1.70 -7.32
CA VAL A 129 -10.07 2.89 -6.90
C VAL A 129 -9.11 3.81 -6.16
N GLU A 130 -9.06 5.07 -6.56
CA GLU A 130 -8.14 6.06 -5.99
C GLU A 130 -8.47 6.41 -4.53
N HIS A 131 -9.77 6.53 -4.22
CA HIS A 131 -10.25 6.77 -2.86
C HIS A 131 -9.70 5.68 -1.95
N ALA A 132 -8.97 6.13 -0.93
CA ALA A 132 -8.30 5.29 0.04
C ALA A 132 -9.22 4.22 0.62
N HIS A 133 -8.66 3.04 0.84
CA HIS A 133 -9.37 1.94 1.44
C HIS A 133 -8.39 0.91 1.99
N LEU A 134 -8.83 0.22 3.05
CA LEU A 134 -8.24 -1.00 3.54
C LEU A 134 -9.12 -2.17 3.12
N HIS A 135 -8.50 -3.23 2.62
CA HIS A 135 -9.16 -4.52 2.51
C HIS A 135 -9.01 -5.28 3.83
N VAL A 136 -10.08 -5.88 4.34
CA VAL A 136 -10.02 -6.94 5.36
C VAL A 136 -10.43 -8.24 4.69
N ILE A 137 -9.51 -9.21 4.66
CA ILE A 137 -9.65 -10.45 3.88
C ILE A 137 -9.48 -11.66 4.78
N SER A 138 -10.38 -12.64 4.68
CA SER A 138 -10.29 -13.93 5.39
C SER A 138 -9.00 -14.70 5.06
N GLY A 139 -8.39 -15.29 6.09
CA GLY A 139 -7.19 -16.12 6.04
C GLY A 139 -5.88 -15.34 6.26
N PRO A 140 -4.90 -15.89 7.01
CA PRO A 140 -3.59 -15.27 7.20
C PRO A 140 -2.73 -15.37 5.94
N SER A 141 -1.67 -14.58 5.85
CA SER A 141 -0.70 -14.64 4.75
C SER A 141 0.32 -15.76 4.97
N ARG A 142 0.51 -16.67 4.00
CA ARG A 142 1.60 -17.67 4.09
C ARG A 142 2.92 -17.14 3.52
N MET A 143 2.89 -16.08 2.71
CA MET A 143 4.11 -15.39 2.23
C MET A 143 4.96 -14.85 3.37
N ILE A 144 4.32 -14.41 4.46
CA ILE A 144 5.00 -13.81 5.62
C ILE A 144 5.75 -14.85 6.47
N GLU A 145 5.30 -16.10 6.46
CA GLU A 145 5.87 -17.17 7.29
C GLU A 145 7.20 -17.70 6.74
N ASN A 146 7.46 -17.53 5.43
CA ASN A 146 8.59 -18.15 4.73
C ASN A 146 9.72 -17.17 4.36
N GLY A 147 9.61 -15.88 4.69
CA GLY A 147 10.60 -14.87 4.32
C GLY A 147 11.94 -15.07 5.03
N VAL A 148 13.04 -15.07 4.27
CA VAL A 148 14.40 -15.09 4.81
C VAL A 148 14.91 -13.66 4.97
N GLY A 149 15.26 -13.27 6.20
CA GLY A 149 15.78 -11.93 6.49
C GLY A 149 17.15 -11.70 5.84
N GLN A 150 17.30 -10.57 5.14
CA GLN A 150 18.49 -10.21 4.36
C GLN A 150 19.33 -9.13 5.05
N SER A 151 18.70 -8.01 5.41
CA SER A 151 19.37 -6.81 5.94
C SER A 151 18.44 -5.98 6.81
N ARG A 152 19.02 -5.19 7.71
CA ARG A 152 18.29 -4.21 8.54
C ARG A 152 18.50 -2.79 8.02
N LEU A 153 17.41 -2.09 7.76
CA LEU A 153 17.40 -0.66 7.41
C LEU A 153 17.27 0.18 8.70
N ASN A 154 18.29 0.99 8.99
CA ASN A 154 18.28 1.88 10.15
C ASN A 154 17.54 3.18 9.81
N LEU A 155 16.25 3.27 10.18
CA LEU A 155 15.39 4.42 9.87
C LEU A 155 14.89 5.17 11.13
N SER A 156 14.72 4.48 12.27
CA SER A 156 14.40 5.09 13.57
C SER A 156 14.86 4.18 14.73
N SER A 157 14.81 4.66 15.98
CA SER A 157 15.27 3.92 17.16
C SER A 157 14.30 2.82 17.65
N ASP A 158 13.02 2.95 17.34
CA ASP A 158 11.94 2.18 18.00
C ASP A 158 11.28 1.15 17.07
N LEU A 159 11.40 1.33 15.75
CA LEU A 159 10.93 0.39 14.75
C LEU A 159 12.13 -0.21 14.02
N ILE A 160 12.05 -1.51 13.80
CA ILE A 160 12.97 -2.30 13.01
C ILE A 160 12.37 -2.44 11.62
N VAL A 161 13.19 -2.19 10.60
CA VAL A 161 12.85 -2.48 9.21
C VAL A 161 13.80 -3.54 8.70
N ASP A 162 13.31 -4.76 8.52
CA ASP A 162 14.08 -5.88 8.01
C ASP A 162 13.65 -6.19 6.56
N GLU A 163 14.59 -6.18 5.63
CA GLU A 163 14.38 -6.64 4.25
C GLU A 163 14.31 -8.16 4.20
N PHE A 164 13.45 -8.70 3.35
CA PHE A 164 13.35 -10.14 3.14
C PHE A 164 13.04 -10.46 1.67
N GLU A 165 13.35 -11.69 1.28
CA GLU A 165 13.06 -12.18 -0.07
C GLU A 165 11.68 -12.84 -0.10
N VAL A 166 10.92 -12.54 -1.14
CA VAL A 166 9.64 -13.18 -1.43
C VAL A 166 9.56 -13.45 -2.91
N ASP A 167 9.15 -14.67 -3.27
CA ASP A 167 8.95 -15.05 -4.65
C ASP A 167 8.08 -14.02 -5.38
N GLU A 168 8.51 -13.66 -6.59
CA GLU A 168 7.79 -12.75 -7.49
C GLU A 168 7.60 -11.31 -6.95
N THR A 169 8.21 -10.95 -5.82
CA THR A 169 8.16 -9.59 -5.25
C THR A 169 9.57 -8.98 -5.27
N PRO A 170 9.86 -8.01 -6.16
CA PRO A 170 11.21 -7.45 -6.30
C PRO A 170 11.77 -6.78 -5.05
N PHE A 171 10.92 -6.25 -4.17
CA PHE A 171 11.30 -5.67 -2.90
C PHE A 171 10.28 -6.02 -1.82
N ALA A 172 10.75 -6.55 -0.69
CA ALA A 172 9.92 -6.77 0.48
C ALA A 172 10.63 -6.33 1.76
N ALA A 173 9.91 -5.63 2.63
CA ALA A 173 10.41 -5.18 3.92
C ALA A 173 9.35 -5.29 5.02
N ARG A 174 9.76 -5.70 6.21
CA ARG A 174 8.90 -5.85 7.38
C ARG A 174 9.23 -4.71 8.34
N ILE A 175 8.23 -3.90 8.66
CA ILE A 175 8.30 -2.87 9.67
C ILE A 175 7.67 -3.45 10.95
N SER A 176 8.45 -3.57 12.02
CA SER A 176 7.99 -4.13 13.30
C SER A 176 8.58 -3.36 14.48
N PRO A 177 7.90 -3.31 15.64
CA PRO A 177 8.47 -2.72 16.85
C PRO A 177 9.69 -3.48 17.34
N ALA A 178 10.61 -2.78 18.01
CA ALA A 178 11.81 -3.39 18.59
C ALA A 178 11.51 -4.31 19.79
N GLY A 179 10.36 -4.12 20.46
CA GLY A 179 9.90 -4.92 21.59
C GLY A 179 8.69 -5.79 21.25
N PRO A 180 8.31 -6.72 22.15
CA PRO A 180 7.16 -7.60 21.93
C PRO A 180 5.86 -6.78 21.88
N LEU A 181 5.13 -6.94 20.78
CA LEU A 181 3.81 -6.35 20.57
C LEU A 181 3.00 -7.29 19.68
N SER A 182 1.75 -7.56 20.05
CA SER A 182 0.87 -8.37 19.20
C SER A 182 0.42 -7.59 17.97
N GLN A 183 0.10 -8.30 16.88
CA GLN A 183 -0.40 -7.68 15.66
C GLN A 183 -1.64 -6.83 15.93
N ARG A 184 -2.57 -7.33 16.75
CA ARG A 184 -3.77 -6.61 17.17
C ARG A 184 -3.45 -5.34 17.95
N ASP A 185 -2.54 -5.42 18.93
CA ASP A 185 -2.22 -4.25 19.75
C ASP A 185 -1.42 -3.19 18.96
N MET A 186 -0.63 -3.61 17.96
CA MET A 186 0.01 -2.69 17.01
C MET A 186 -1.04 -1.87 16.23
N TRP A 187 -2.07 -2.53 15.71
CA TRP A 187 -3.13 -1.88 14.93
C TRP A 187 -4.10 -1.05 15.78
N LYS A 188 -4.24 -1.36 17.08
CA LYS A 188 -5.08 -0.61 18.04
C LYS A 188 -4.30 0.43 18.86
N SER A 189 -3.11 0.84 18.42
CA SER A 189 -2.28 1.83 19.15
C SER A 189 -1.56 2.80 18.21
N ASP A 190 -0.80 3.77 18.76
CA ASP A 190 -0.01 4.74 17.96
C ASP A 190 1.08 4.09 17.12
N ARG A 191 1.40 2.82 17.40
CA ARG A 191 2.38 2.06 16.64
C ARG A 191 2.00 1.85 15.18
N ILE A 192 0.71 1.80 14.83
CA ILE A 192 0.31 1.74 13.41
C ILE A 192 0.65 3.03 12.66
N MET A 193 0.52 4.19 13.32
CA MET A 193 0.84 5.49 12.72
C MET A 193 2.34 5.63 12.48
N GLU A 194 3.16 5.21 13.45
CA GLU A 194 4.61 5.19 13.32
C GLU A 194 5.05 4.24 12.21
N ALA A 195 4.50 3.02 12.17
CA ALA A 195 4.81 2.04 11.14
C ALA A 195 4.37 2.49 9.74
N ALA A 196 3.21 3.14 9.63
CA ALA A 196 2.74 3.77 8.38
C ALA A 196 3.72 4.83 7.88
N SER A 197 4.22 5.70 8.76
CA SER A 197 5.22 6.71 8.42
C SER A 197 6.52 6.09 7.92
N SER A 198 7.06 5.10 8.65
CA SER A 198 8.27 4.38 8.25
C SER A 198 8.09 3.61 6.93
N ALA A 199 6.97 2.91 6.75
CA ALA A 199 6.68 2.19 5.52
C ALA A 199 6.64 3.14 4.30
N ARG A 200 6.04 4.32 4.45
CA ARG A 200 6.00 5.33 3.37
C ARG A 200 7.38 5.91 3.06
N GLU A 201 8.24 6.10 4.07
CA GLU A 201 9.64 6.52 3.84
C GLU A 201 10.44 5.45 3.09
N VAL A 202 10.31 4.17 3.48
CA VAL A 202 10.92 3.04 2.76
C VAL A 202 10.39 2.97 1.33
N ALA A 203 9.07 3.06 1.14
CA ALA A 203 8.44 2.96 -0.17
C ALA A 203 8.91 4.05 -1.13
N ARG A 204 9.08 5.30 -0.66
CA ARG A 204 9.63 6.40 -1.48
C ARG A 204 11.00 6.07 -2.07
N ARG A 205 11.82 5.32 -1.33
CA ARG A 205 13.18 4.97 -1.74
C ARG A 205 13.23 3.74 -2.65
N TYR A 206 12.44 2.72 -2.36
CA TYR A 206 12.58 1.40 -3.00
C TYR A 206 11.43 1.01 -3.93
N SER A 207 10.27 1.67 -3.81
CA SER A 207 9.07 1.35 -4.59
C SER A 207 8.22 2.59 -4.94
N PRO A 208 8.81 3.63 -5.57
CA PRO A 208 8.14 4.91 -5.76
C PRO A 208 6.93 4.84 -6.71
N ASN A 209 6.86 3.83 -7.57
CA ASN A 209 5.82 3.68 -8.60
C ASN A 209 4.60 2.85 -8.14
N GLY A 210 4.60 2.40 -6.89
CA GLY A 210 3.50 1.67 -6.28
C GLY A 210 3.98 0.55 -5.38
N PHE A 211 3.21 0.23 -4.34
CA PHE A 211 3.54 -0.78 -3.34
C PHE A 211 2.28 -1.26 -2.61
N ARG A 212 2.37 -2.39 -1.94
CA ARG A 212 1.31 -2.96 -1.10
C ARG A 212 1.77 -2.97 0.35
N LEU A 213 0.91 -2.48 1.23
CA LEU A 213 1.04 -2.68 2.66
C LEU A 213 0.14 -3.83 3.10
N MET A 214 0.65 -4.71 3.94
CA MET A 214 -0.09 -5.88 4.42
C MET A 214 0.27 -6.21 5.87
N SER A 215 -0.72 -6.59 6.67
CA SER A 215 -0.53 -7.24 7.97
C SER A 215 -1.34 -8.52 8.03
N SER A 216 -0.80 -9.55 8.69
CA SER A 216 -1.45 -10.85 8.89
C SER A 216 -1.81 -11.03 10.36
N PHE A 217 -3.06 -11.41 10.61
CA PHE A 217 -3.62 -11.65 11.93
C PHE A 217 -3.94 -13.13 12.03
N ASP A 218 -3.20 -13.83 12.88
CA ASP A 218 -3.39 -15.27 13.04
C ASP A 218 -4.73 -15.58 13.71
N PRO A 219 -5.31 -16.77 13.46
CA PRO A 219 -6.55 -17.20 14.09
C PRO A 219 -6.52 -17.11 15.61
N SER A 220 -7.70 -17.05 16.23
CA SER A 220 -7.81 -17.27 17.67
C SER A 220 -7.33 -18.69 18.04
N ALA A 221 -6.43 -18.77 19.02
CA ALA A 221 -6.11 -20.01 19.70
C ALA A 221 -6.94 -20.11 20.99
N GLU A 222 -6.95 -21.27 21.66
CA GLU A 222 -7.71 -21.44 22.91
C GLU A 222 -7.35 -20.34 23.94
N GLY A 223 -8.34 -19.50 24.26
CA GLY A 223 -8.21 -18.41 25.22
C GLY A 223 -7.59 -17.11 24.70
N SER A 224 -7.26 -16.99 23.39
CA SER A 224 -6.71 -15.77 22.79
C SER A 224 -7.63 -15.17 21.73
N LYS A 225 -7.49 -13.85 21.49
CA LYS A 225 -8.12 -13.18 20.35
C LYS A 225 -7.25 -13.32 19.09
N PRO A 226 -7.84 -13.24 17.88
CA PRO A 226 -7.07 -13.16 16.65
C PRO A 226 -6.00 -12.05 16.70
N GLY A 227 -4.93 -12.22 15.92
CA GLY A 227 -3.85 -11.24 15.89
C GLY A 227 -2.93 -11.26 17.11
N SER A 228 -2.89 -12.37 17.86
CA SER A 228 -1.95 -12.55 18.98
C SER A 228 -0.50 -12.83 18.52
N ASN A 229 -0.30 -13.04 17.23
CA ASN A 229 1.01 -13.22 16.60
C ASN A 229 1.88 -11.95 16.69
N ALA A 230 3.18 -12.12 16.47
CA ALA A 230 4.14 -11.02 16.49
C ALA A 230 3.81 -10.01 15.39
N SER A 231 3.78 -8.73 15.77
CA SER A 231 3.34 -7.69 14.86
C SER A 231 4.32 -7.40 13.71
N GLY A 232 3.75 -7.02 12.56
CA GLY A 232 4.49 -6.59 11.39
C GLY A 232 3.60 -5.89 10.38
N LEU A 233 4.09 -4.80 9.82
CA LEU A 233 3.57 -4.17 8.62
C LEU A 233 4.53 -4.48 7.47
N PHE A 234 4.06 -5.29 6.52
CA PHE A 234 4.83 -5.73 5.38
C PHE A 234 4.61 -4.78 4.21
N LEU A 235 5.71 -4.32 3.63
CA LEU A 235 5.77 -3.52 2.43
C LEU A 235 6.27 -4.42 1.30
N LEU A 236 5.45 -4.59 0.27
CA LEU A 236 5.77 -5.35 -0.93
C LEU A 236 5.80 -4.38 -2.12
N GLY A 237 6.82 -4.44 -2.96
CA GLY A 237 7.01 -3.46 -4.02
C GLY A 237 8.18 -3.78 -4.96
N GLY A 238 8.76 -2.75 -5.56
CA GLY A 238 9.90 -2.81 -6.48
C GLY A 238 9.51 -3.18 -7.92
N GLY A 239 8.22 -3.29 -8.23
CA GLY A 239 7.71 -3.63 -9.56
C GLY A 239 6.22 -3.97 -9.54
N GLN A 240 5.73 -4.55 -10.63
CA GLN A 240 4.35 -5.04 -10.72
C GLN A 240 4.14 -6.20 -9.74
N LEU A 241 3.18 -6.07 -8.85
CA LEU A 241 2.83 -7.10 -7.88
C LEU A 241 1.75 -8.03 -8.43
N GLY A 242 1.64 -9.25 -7.88
CA GLY A 242 0.50 -10.13 -8.13
C GLY A 242 -0.80 -9.67 -7.44
N LEU A 243 -1.93 -10.27 -7.83
CA LEU A 243 -3.22 -10.04 -7.16
C LEU A 243 -3.20 -10.59 -5.74
N TYR A 244 -3.86 -9.90 -4.81
CA TYR A 244 -3.90 -10.27 -3.39
C TYR A 244 -4.99 -11.31 -3.05
N GLY A 245 -5.71 -11.82 -4.06
CA GLY A 245 -6.84 -12.76 -3.90
C GLY A 245 -6.51 -14.22 -4.19
N SER A 246 -5.39 -14.53 -4.86
CA SER A 246 -4.90 -15.90 -4.95
C SER A 246 -4.36 -16.34 -3.60
N ALA A 247 -4.56 -17.62 -3.27
CA ALA A 247 -3.99 -18.25 -2.08
C ALA A 247 -2.47 -18.10 -2.11
N TYR A 248 -2.02 -17.06 -1.44
CA TYR A 248 -0.66 -16.78 -1.04
C TYR A 248 -0.60 -16.77 0.48
#